data_AF-A0A976HHT5-F1
#
_entry.id   AF-A0A976HHT5-F1
#
_cell.length_a   1.000
_cell.length_b   1.000
_cell.length_c   1.000
_cell.angle_alpha   90.00
_cell.angle_beta   90.00
_cell.angle_gamma   90.00
#
_symmetry.space_group_name_H-M   'P 1'
#
loop_
_entity.id
_entity.type
_entity.pdbx_description
1 polymer ?
#
loop_
_entity_poly.entity_id
_entity_poly.type
_entity_poly.pdbx_seq_one_letter_code
_entity_poly.pdbx_strand_id
1 'polypeptide(L)'
;MARLLRPAVLVLPYRRESGIYGCLLALAHAAIILVGWVEWDLMRLFGFEWHPELLSYVMFQHGFGLANAIGIAALLLAVLLATTSSDVAMRRLGVSGWKFLQMGVLPLWWLSVAHVAYFLFMHFLSFHRATPEPNPLQYWFVGLVVLVLGLRLAAYLKTIGGRRMPESQDEGAKHAQI
;
A
#
# COMPACT_ATOMS: atom_id res chain seq x y z
N MET A 1 16.85 0.99 -2.65
CA MET A 1 17.23 0.75 -1.24
C MET A 1 18.54 -0.04 -1.09
N ALA A 2 18.73 -1.21 -1.72
CA ALA A 2 19.96 -2.03 -1.59
C ALA A 2 21.29 -1.32 -1.94
N ARG A 3 21.28 -0.33 -2.85
CA ARG A 3 22.46 0.49 -3.16
C ARG A 3 22.66 1.68 -2.22
N LEU A 4 21.67 2.06 -1.41
CA LEU A 4 21.75 3.19 -0.49
C LEU A 4 22.36 2.78 0.86
N LEU A 5 21.94 1.62 1.36
CA LEU A 5 22.41 1.02 2.61
C LEU A 5 22.75 -0.45 2.34
N ARG A 6 24.04 -0.81 2.34
CA ARG A 6 24.50 -2.21 2.24
C ARG A 6 23.79 -3.17 3.22
N PRO A 7 23.50 -2.81 4.50
CA PRO A 7 22.80 -3.72 5.39
C PRO A 7 21.33 -3.98 5.01
N ALA A 8 20.70 -3.13 4.19
CA ALA A 8 19.32 -3.39 3.73
C ALA A 8 19.22 -4.63 2.82
N VAL A 9 20.35 -5.09 2.27
CA VAL A 9 20.41 -6.36 1.52
C VAL A 9 20.12 -7.56 2.42
N LEU A 10 20.49 -7.49 3.71
CA LEU A 10 20.26 -8.56 4.69
C LEU A 10 18.77 -8.77 4.99
N VAL A 11 17.95 -7.75 4.75
CA VAL A 11 16.49 -7.80 5.00
C VAL A 11 15.72 -8.22 3.75
N LEU A 12 16.34 -8.22 2.57
CA LEU A 12 15.69 -8.61 1.31
C LEU A 12 15.10 -10.03 1.30
N PRO A 13 15.73 -11.05 1.92
CA PRO A 13 15.16 -12.40 1.99
C PRO A 13 13.80 -12.41 2.70
N TYR A 14 13.64 -11.61 3.75
CA TYR A 14 12.42 -11.51 4.55
C TYR A 14 11.26 -10.80 3.84
N ARG A 15 11.48 -10.18 2.67
CA ARG A 15 10.43 -9.45 1.93
C ARG A 15 9.19 -10.31 1.65
N ARG A 16 9.41 -11.58 1.31
CA ARG A 16 8.34 -12.53 0.99
C ARG A 16 7.51 -12.82 2.24
N GLU A 17 8.17 -13.18 3.33
CA GLU A 17 7.55 -13.50 4.61
C GLU A 17 6.79 -12.29 5.15
N SER A 18 7.41 -11.10 5.14
CA SER A 18 6.74 -9.85 5.57
C SER A 18 5.50 -9.53 4.74
N GLY A 19 5.51 -9.81 3.43
CA GLY A 19 4.35 -9.63 2.57
C GLY A 19 3.21 -10.59 2.92
N ILE A 20 3.53 -11.85 3.21
CA ILE A 20 2.54 -12.85 3.64
C ILE A 20 1.96 -12.48 5.01
N TYR A 21 2.80 -12.12 5.99
CA TYR A 21 2.31 -11.65 7.28
C TYR A 21 1.45 -10.38 7.16
N GLY A 22 1.82 -9.45 6.27
CA GLY A 22 0.99 -8.29 5.97
C GLY A 22 -0.40 -8.67 5.45
N CYS A 23 -0.49 -9.67 4.56
CA CYS A 23 -1.77 -10.19 4.08
C CYS A 23 -2.58 -10.86 5.21
N LEU A 24 -1.94 -11.65 6.08
CA LEU A 24 -2.59 -12.29 7.23
C LEU A 24 -3.16 -11.25 8.21
N LEU A 25 -2.40 -10.19 8.49
CA LEU A 25 -2.87 -9.08 9.31
C LEU A 25 -4.04 -8.33 8.67
N ALA A 26 -4.02 -8.13 7.35
CA ALA A 26 -5.15 -7.52 6.64
C ALA A 26 -6.41 -8.40 6.71
N LEU A 27 -6.28 -9.72 6.61
CA LEU A 27 -7.38 -10.66 6.79
C LEU A 27 -7.92 -10.65 8.22
N ALA A 28 -7.03 -10.66 9.22
CA ALA A 28 -7.42 -10.56 10.63
C ALA A 28 -8.15 -9.23 10.91
N HIS A 29 -7.64 -8.13 10.38
CA HIS A 29 -8.30 -6.83 10.44
C HIS A 29 -9.70 -6.88 9.84
N ALA A 30 -9.85 -7.39 8.61
CA ALA A 30 -11.15 -7.53 7.97
C ALA A 30 -12.13 -8.40 8.80
N ALA A 31 -11.64 -9.50 9.38
CA ALA A 31 -12.44 -10.36 10.25
C ALA A 31 -12.92 -9.62 11.52
N ILE A 32 -12.06 -8.83 12.16
CA ILE A 32 -12.43 -8.00 13.32
C ILE A 32 -13.54 -7.00 12.93
N ILE A 33 -13.46 -6.39 11.75
CA ILE A 33 -14.49 -5.45 11.28
C ILE A 33 -15.81 -6.18 11.00
N LEU A 34 -15.77 -7.31 10.30
CA LEU A 34 -16.97 -8.08 9.96
C LEU A 34 -17.70 -8.62 11.18
N VAL A 35 -16.97 -9.12 12.19
CA VAL A 35 -17.54 -9.72 13.39
C VAL A 35 -17.87 -8.67 14.45
N GLY A 36 -16.95 -7.75 14.73
CA GLY A 36 -17.03 -6.85 15.88
C GLY A 36 -17.71 -5.52 15.60
N TRP A 37 -17.72 -5.06 14.34
CA TRP A 37 -18.32 -3.77 13.99
C TRP A 37 -19.57 -3.93 13.13
N VAL A 38 -19.46 -4.69 12.05
CA VAL A 38 -20.53 -4.84 11.07
C VAL A 38 -21.52 -5.96 11.43
N GLU A 39 -21.12 -6.89 12.30
CA GLU A 39 -21.96 -8.00 12.77
C GLU A 39 -22.59 -8.80 11.61
N TRP A 40 -21.80 -9.03 10.55
CA TRP A 40 -22.20 -9.73 9.32
C TRP A 40 -23.22 -9.02 8.40
N ASP A 41 -23.72 -7.84 8.75
CA ASP A 41 -24.55 -7.03 7.86
C ASP A 41 -23.71 -6.23 6.86
N LEU A 42 -23.43 -6.82 5.70
CA LEU A 42 -22.56 -6.21 4.69
C LEU A 42 -22.99 -4.81 4.21
N MET A 43 -24.26 -4.42 4.38
CA MET A 43 -24.71 -3.07 4.04
C MET A 43 -24.06 -2.01 4.94
N ARG A 44 -23.75 -2.36 6.20
CA ARG A 44 -23.04 -1.48 7.14
C ARG A 44 -21.63 -1.15 6.71
N LEU A 45 -20.95 -2.02 5.93
CA LEU A 45 -19.66 -1.68 5.32
C LEU A 45 -19.76 -0.47 4.39
N PHE A 46 -20.93 -0.21 3.82
CA PHE A 46 -21.15 0.93 2.94
C PHE A 46 -21.76 2.14 3.65
N GLY A 47 -21.93 2.06 4.97
CA GLY A 47 -22.47 3.12 5.80
C GLY A 47 -23.99 3.10 5.93
N PHE A 48 -24.65 2.03 5.47
CA PHE A 48 -26.09 1.85 5.61
C PHE A 48 -26.43 1.11 6.89
N GLU A 49 -27.54 1.50 7.52
CA GLU A 49 -28.09 0.77 8.67
C GLU A 49 -29.58 0.51 8.45
N TRP A 50 -30.06 -0.64 8.95
CA TRP A 50 -31.46 -1.02 8.87
C TRP A 50 -32.30 -0.18 9.83
N HIS A 51 -33.32 0.53 9.32
CA HIS A 51 -34.26 1.27 10.16
C HIS A 51 -35.55 0.47 10.35
N PRO A 52 -35.83 -0.06 11.55
CA PRO A 52 -36.95 -1.00 11.77
C PRO A 52 -38.33 -0.40 11.50
N GLU A 53 -38.50 0.91 11.69
CA GLU A 53 -39.80 1.57 11.46
C GLU A 53 -40.04 1.90 9.98
N LEU A 54 -38.97 2.13 9.22
CA LEU A 54 -39.05 2.48 7.80
C LEU A 54 -38.91 1.25 6.91
N LEU A 55 -38.63 0.08 7.51
CA LEU A 55 -38.38 -1.20 6.86
C LEU A 55 -37.42 -1.08 5.66
N SER A 56 -36.41 -0.23 5.81
CA SER A 56 -35.47 0.10 4.74
C SER A 56 -34.08 0.44 5.29
N TYR A 57 -33.07 0.27 4.45
CA TYR A 57 -31.70 0.71 4.73
C TYR A 57 -31.58 2.20 4.48
N VAL A 58 -31.01 2.91 5.45
CA VAL A 58 -30.77 4.36 5.38
C VAL A 58 -29.28 4.66 5.50
N MET A 59 -28.81 5.67 4.77
CA MET A 59 -27.41 6.10 4.85
C MET A 59 -27.14 6.77 6.20
N PHE A 60 -26.50 6.04 7.10
CA PHE A 60 -26.17 6.51 8.44
C PHE A 60 -24.77 7.13 8.49
N GLN A 61 -23.79 6.50 7.85
CA GLN A 61 -22.38 6.93 7.85
C GLN A 61 -21.92 7.37 6.46
N HIS A 62 -22.01 8.68 6.20
CA HIS A 62 -21.56 9.26 4.93
C HIS A 62 -20.06 9.08 4.74
N GLY A 63 -19.65 8.67 3.53
CA GLY A 63 -18.23 8.47 3.18
C GLY A 63 -17.61 7.16 3.69
N PHE A 64 -18.27 6.42 4.58
CA PHE A 64 -17.77 5.14 5.09
C PHE A 64 -17.58 4.11 3.97
N GLY A 65 -18.52 4.04 3.04
CA GLY A 65 -18.46 3.10 1.92
C GLY A 65 -17.29 3.32 0.96
N LEU A 66 -16.85 4.56 0.74
CA LEU A 66 -15.69 4.82 -0.12
C LEU A 66 -14.41 4.27 0.52
N ALA A 67 -14.21 4.53 1.81
CA ALA A 67 -13.05 4.06 2.56
C ALA A 67 -12.96 2.53 2.55
N ASN A 68 -14.10 1.87 2.79
CA ASN A 68 -14.18 0.41 2.81
C ASN A 68 -14.04 -0.19 1.41
N ALA A 69 -14.55 0.45 0.35
CA ALA A 69 -14.30 0.02 -1.02
C ALA A 69 -12.80 0.03 -1.36
N ILE A 70 -12.08 1.10 -0.98
CA ILE A 70 -10.62 1.17 -1.14
C ILE A 70 -9.93 0.06 -0.34
N GLY A 71 -10.38 -0.18 0.91
CA GLY A 71 -9.86 -1.24 1.78
C GLY A 71 -10.06 -2.64 1.20
N ILE A 72 -11.24 -2.93 0.66
CA ILE A 72 -11.56 -4.19 -0.02
C ILE A 72 -10.67 -4.36 -1.26
N ALA A 73 -10.51 -3.32 -2.09
CA ALA A 73 -9.63 -3.38 -3.25
C ALA A 73 -8.17 -3.67 -2.84
N ALA A 74 -7.69 -3.03 -1.76
CA ALA A 74 -6.36 -3.32 -1.20
C ALA A 74 -6.25 -4.77 -0.70
N LEU A 75 -7.26 -5.27 0.01
CA LEU A 75 -7.28 -6.64 0.52
C LEU A 75 -7.24 -7.68 -0.60
N LEU A 76 -8.08 -7.52 -1.63
CA LEU A 76 -8.11 -8.42 -2.79
C LEU A 76 -6.74 -8.48 -3.47
N LEU A 77 -6.11 -7.31 -3.64
CA LEU A 77 -4.77 -7.24 -4.22
C LEU A 77 -3.71 -7.86 -3.31
N ALA A 78 -3.79 -7.67 -1.99
CA ALA A 78 -2.89 -8.31 -1.02
C ALA A 78 -3.00 -9.84 -1.06
N VAL A 79 -4.22 -10.39 -1.10
CA VAL A 79 -4.45 -11.84 -1.24
C VAL A 79 -3.90 -12.37 -2.56
N LEU A 80 -4.13 -11.66 -3.67
CA LEU A 80 -3.57 -12.03 -4.98
C LEU A 80 -2.03 -12.07 -4.94
N LEU A 81 -1.40 -11.06 -4.35
CA LEU A 81 0.07 -11.02 -4.24
C LEU A 81 0.61 -12.11 -3.32
N ALA A 82 -0.04 -12.37 -2.18
CA ALA A 82 0.39 -13.40 -1.23
C ALA A 82 0.27 -14.81 -1.80
N THR A 83 -0.85 -15.13 -2.46
CA THR A 83 -1.06 -16.44 -3.10
C THR A 83 -0.11 -16.69 -4.27
N THR A 84 0.28 -15.63 -5.00
CA THR A 84 1.27 -15.71 -6.09
C THR A 84 2.72 -15.58 -5.63
N SER A 85 2.97 -15.46 -4.32
CA SER A 85 4.33 -15.35 -3.76
C SER A 85 5.03 -16.71 -3.58
N SER A 86 4.68 -17.74 -4.36
CA SER A 86 5.31 -19.07 -4.29
C SER A 86 6.14 -19.39 -5.53
N ASP A 87 7.18 -20.23 -5.37
CA ASP A 87 8.01 -20.67 -6.50
C ASP A 87 7.19 -21.48 -7.52
N VAL A 88 6.17 -22.18 -7.07
CA VAL A 88 5.23 -22.90 -7.93
C VAL A 88 4.44 -21.93 -8.80
N ALA A 89 3.91 -20.85 -8.23
CA ALA A 89 3.20 -19.82 -8.98
C ALA A 89 4.13 -19.14 -10.00
N MET A 90 5.37 -18.82 -9.60
CA MET A 90 6.37 -18.24 -10.51
C MET A 90 6.68 -19.16 -11.70
N ARG A 91 6.84 -20.47 -11.45
CA ARG A 91 7.09 -21.45 -12.53
C ARG A 91 5.90 -21.60 -13.47
N ARG A 92 4.66 -21.54 -12.96
CA ARG A 92 3.43 -21.67 -13.77
C ARG A 92 3.15 -20.43 -14.61
N LEU A 93 3.37 -19.22 -14.07
CA LEU A 93 3.06 -17.95 -14.73
C LEU A 93 4.21 -17.45 -15.63
N GLY A 94 5.40 -18.03 -15.48
CA GLY A 94 6.62 -17.53 -16.09
C GLY A 94 7.16 -16.27 -15.40
N VAL A 95 8.46 -16.03 -15.55
CA VAL A 95 9.18 -14.95 -14.84
C VAL A 95 8.60 -13.56 -15.17
N SER A 96 8.27 -13.31 -16.43
CA SER A 96 7.73 -12.01 -16.87
C SER A 96 6.32 -11.75 -16.29
N GLY A 97 5.41 -12.71 -16.42
CA GLY A 97 4.03 -12.60 -15.92
C GLY A 97 3.99 -12.50 -14.39
N TRP A 98 4.79 -13.31 -13.70
CA TRP A 98 4.93 -13.24 -12.25
C TRP A 98 5.44 -11.87 -11.78
N LYS A 99 6.47 -11.33 -12.46
CA LYS A 99 7.01 -10.01 -12.12
C LYS A 99 5.98 -8.90 -12.33
N PHE A 100 5.20 -8.96 -13.41
CA PHE A 100 4.10 -8.03 -13.65
C PHE A 100 3.06 -8.08 -12.53
N LEU A 101 2.62 -9.27 -12.11
CA LEU A 101 1.70 -9.42 -10.99
C LEU A 101 2.28 -8.82 -9.69
N GLN A 102 3.54 -9.13 -9.40
CA GLN A 102 4.23 -8.63 -8.21
C GLN A 102 4.47 -7.10 -8.22
N MET A 103 4.44 -6.45 -9.40
CA MET A 103 4.40 -4.97 -9.48
C MET A 103 3.11 -4.38 -8.91
N GLY A 104 2.07 -5.20 -8.71
CA GLY A 104 0.86 -4.85 -7.96
C GLY A 104 1.11 -4.36 -6.52
N VAL A 105 2.31 -4.59 -5.96
CA VAL A 105 2.71 -3.99 -4.69
C VAL A 105 2.68 -2.44 -4.71
N LEU A 106 2.88 -1.83 -5.88
CA LEU A 106 2.81 -0.37 -6.03
C LEU A 106 1.40 0.19 -5.82
N PRO A 107 0.37 -0.26 -6.57
CA PRO A 107 -1.00 0.15 -6.30
C PRO A 107 -1.46 -0.30 -4.91
N LEU A 108 -1.05 -1.47 -4.41
CA LEU A 108 -1.37 -1.89 -3.03
C LEU A 108 -0.91 -0.87 -1.98
N TRP A 109 0.33 -0.36 -2.10
CA TRP A 109 0.85 0.65 -1.20
C TRP A 109 0.02 1.94 -1.25
N TRP A 110 -0.31 2.43 -2.45
CA TRP A 110 -1.12 3.62 -2.62
C TRP A 110 -2.56 3.45 -2.11
N LEU A 111 -3.20 2.30 -2.36
CA LEU A 111 -4.52 1.99 -1.82
C LEU A 111 -4.50 1.94 -0.29
N SER A 112 -3.46 1.35 0.30
CA SER A 112 -3.30 1.29 1.76
C SER A 112 -3.12 2.68 2.36
N VAL A 113 -2.27 3.51 1.76
CA VAL A 113 -2.09 4.92 2.15
C VAL A 113 -3.41 5.68 2.04
N ALA A 114 -4.14 5.54 0.93
CA ALA A 114 -5.42 6.21 0.71
C ALA A 114 -6.48 5.76 1.73
N HIS A 115 -6.59 4.46 1.99
CA HIS A 115 -7.54 3.88 2.96
C HIS A 115 -7.29 4.44 4.38
N VAL A 116 -6.05 4.41 4.85
CA VAL A 116 -5.68 4.92 6.18
C VAL A 116 -5.79 6.45 6.26
N ALA A 117 -5.33 7.17 5.24
CA ALA A 117 -5.43 8.63 5.19
C ALA A 117 -6.89 9.09 5.20
N TYR A 118 -7.77 8.39 4.49
CA TYR A 118 -9.19 8.71 4.50
C TYR A 118 -9.78 8.60 5.91
N PHE A 119 -9.52 7.52 6.64
CA PHE A 119 -10.00 7.36 8.01
C PHE A 119 -9.39 8.36 9.00
N LEU A 120 -8.08 8.62 8.89
CA LEU A 120 -7.40 9.52 9.83
C LEU A 120 -7.74 11.00 9.64
N PHE A 121 -7.99 11.44 8.40
CA PHE A 121 -8.12 12.87 8.10
C PHE A 121 -9.49 13.29 7.58
N MET A 122 -10.22 12.42 6.87
CA MET A 122 -11.40 12.83 6.11
C MET A 122 -12.71 12.25 6.63
N HIS A 123 -12.73 10.99 7.05
CA HIS A 123 -13.97 10.27 7.33
C HIS A 123 -14.84 10.95 8.40
N PHE A 124 -14.22 11.50 9.45
CA PHE A 124 -14.93 12.14 10.55
C PHE A 124 -15.21 13.63 10.34
N LEU A 125 -14.84 14.20 9.18
CA LEU A 125 -15.19 15.57 8.85
C LEU A 125 -16.64 15.63 8.37
N SER A 126 -17.47 16.39 9.09
CA SER A 126 -18.85 16.65 8.69
C SER A 126 -19.24 18.06 9.07
N PHE A 127 -19.93 18.77 8.18
CA PHE A 127 -20.50 20.09 8.46
C PHE A 127 -21.56 20.06 9.58
N HIS A 128 -22.11 18.89 9.87
CA HIS A 128 -23.16 18.71 10.88
C HIS A 128 -22.62 18.29 12.26
N ARG A 129 -21.30 18.17 12.43
CA ARG A 129 -20.66 17.75 13.68
C ARG A 129 -19.49 18.68 14.01
N ALA A 130 -19.19 18.84 15.29
CA ALA A 130 -17.96 19.51 15.71
C ALA A 130 -16.75 18.75 15.15
N THR A 131 -15.74 19.49 14.69
CA THR A 131 -14.50 18.89 14.18
C THR A 131 -13.81 18.13 15.33
N PRO A 132 -13.55 16.82 15.19
CA PRO A 132 -12.91 16.05 16.24
C PRO A 132 -11.48 16.56 16.48
N GLU A 133 -10.97 16.37 17.70
CA GLU A 133 -9.57 16.65 17.99
C GLU A 133 -8.64 15.82 17.09
N PRO A 134 -7.51 16.38 16.62
CA PRO A 134 -6.60 15.66 15.74
C PRO A 134 -6.09 14.37 16.39
N ASN A 135 -6.18 13.26 15.66
CA ASN A 135 -5.66 11.98 16.14
C ASN A 135 -4.12 12.03 16.15
N PRO A 136 -3.43 11.75 17.28
CA PRO A 136 -1.97 11.76 17.36
C PRO A 136 -1.28 10.84 16.33
N LEU A 137 -1.95 9.79 15.85
CA LEU A 137 -1.46 8.89 14.81
C LEU A 137 -1.31 9.56 13.45
N GLN A 138 -1.95 10.71 13.21
CA GLN A 138 -1.80 11.48 11.97
C GLN A 138 -0.33 11.86 11.72
N TYR A 139 0.37 12.34 12.75
CA TYR A 139 1.78 12.74 12.62
C TYR A 139 2.69 11.54 12.31
N TRP A 140 2.46 10.41 12.98
CA TRP A 140 3.21 9.17 12.73
C TRP A 140 2.97 8.64 11.32
N PHE A 141 1.71 8.66 10.87
CA PHE A 141 1.36 8.26 9.51
C PHE A 141 2.04 9.12 8.45
N VAL A 142 1.97 10.45 8.58
CA VAL A 142 2.63 11.39 7.66
C VAL A 142 4.14 11.16 7.67
N GLY A 143 4.75 11.02 8.85
CA GLY A 143 6.18 10.74 9.00
C GLY A 143 6.60 9.47 8.25
N LEU A 144 5.84 8.38 8.37
CA LEU A 144 6.10 7.12 7.66
C LEU A 144 5.97 7.26 6.13
N VAL A 145 4.92 7.93 5.65
CA VAL A 145 4.72 8.15 4.21
C VAL A 145 5.86 9.00 3.62
N VAL A 146 6.20 10.11 4.28
CA VAL A 146 7.30 10.99 3.86
C VAL A 146 8.63 10.26 3.88
N LEU A 147 8.90 9.45 4.92
CA LEU A 147 10.11 8.64 5.01
C LEU A 147 10.23 7.66 3.83
N VAL A 148 9.16 6.91 3.52
CA VAL A 148 9.16 5.96 2.40
C VAL A 148 9.39 6.67 1.07
N LEU A 149 8.71 7.79 0.83
CA LEU A 149 8.89 8.59 -0.38
C LEU A 149 10.30 9.18 -0.49
N GLY A 150 10.84 9.70 0.61
CA GLY A 150 12.21 10.21 0.69
C GLY A 150 13.26 9.14 0.38
N LEU A 151 13.09 7.93 0.94
CA LEU A 151 13.98 6.80 0.64
C LEU A 151 13.89 6.35 -0.83
N ARG A 152 12.68 6.39 -1.42
CA ARG A 152 12.49 6.10 -2.86
C ARG A 152 13.18 7.15 -3.72
N LEU A 153 12.98 8.44 -3.42
CA LEU A 153 13.59 9.54 -4.15
C LEU A 153 15.12 9.49 -4.06
N ALA A 154 15.67 9.32 -2.86
CA ALA A 154 17.12 9.19 -2.65
C ALA A 154 17.72 8.01 -3.45
N ALA A 155 17.04 6.87 -3.47
CA ALA A 155 17.47 5.71 -4.25
C ALA A 155 17.42 5.97 -5.77
N TYR A 156 16.39 6.69 -6.24
CA TYR A 156 16.25 7.08 -7.64
C TYR A 156 17.37 8.04 -8.07
N LEU A 157 17.60 9.12 -7.30
CA LEU A 157 18.66 10.09 -7.54
C LEU A 157 20.05 9.43 -7.57
N LYS A 158 20.34 8.54 -6.63
CA LYS A 158 21.61 7.78 -6.62
C LYS A 158 21.78 6.89 -7.86
N THR A 159 20.68 6.33 -8.37
CA THR A 159 20.71 5.45 -9.56
C THR A 159 20.98 6.25 -10.83
N ILE A 160 20.45 7.47 -10.93
CA ILE A 160 20.72 8.39 -12.05
C ILE A 160 22.15 8.93 -11.96
N GLY A 161 22.58 9.38 -10.79
CA GLY A 161 23.93 9.92 -10.59
C GLY A 161 25.03 8.90 -10.93
N GLY A 162 24.82 7.61 -10.62
CA GLY A 162 25.76 6.54 -10.97
C GLY A 162 25.77 6.12 -12.46
N ARG A 163 24.80 6.56 -13.28
CA ARG A 163 24.80 6.32 -14.73
C ARG A 163 25.53 7.41 -15.52
N ARG A 164 25.87 8.54 -14.90
CA ARG A 164 26.50 9.71 -15.56
C ARG A 164 28.04 9.62 -15.73
N MET A 165 28.67 8.49 -15.43
CA MET A 165 30.07 8.23 -15.79
C MET A 165 30.21 6.83 -16.38
N PRO A 166 30.06 6.73 -17.71
CA PRO A 166 31.18 6.29 -18.53
C PRO A 166 31.18 6.97 -19.91
N GLU A 167 31.31 8.31 -19.96
CA GLU A 167 31.42 9.04 -21.24
C GLU A 167 32.44 10.17 -21.14
N SER A 168 33.62 9.84 -20.61
CA SER A 168 34.78 10.74 -20.68
C SER A 168 36.12 9.99 -20.74
N GLN A 169 36.10 8.66 -20.98
CA GLN A 169 37.33 7.86 -21.13
C GLN A 169 37.54 7.32 -22.56
N ASP A 170 36.64 7.58 -23.51
CA ASP A 170 36.78 7.12 -24.91
C ASP A 170 37.40 8.18 -25.86
N GLU A 171 37.45 9.46 -25.47
CA GLU A 171 38.06 10.50 -26.32
C GLU A 171 39.59 10.61 -26.16
N GLY A 172 40.15 10.16 -25.03
CA GLY A 172 41.60 10.17 -24.80
C GLY A 172 42.36 9.08 -25.55
N ALA A 173 41.68 8.01 -25.98
CA ALA A 173 42.29 6.88 -26.69
C ALA A 173 42.35 7.09 -28.22
N LYS A 174 41.55 8.02 -28.78
CA LYS A 174 41.51 8.29 -30.23
C LYS A 174 42.57 9.28 -30.72
N HIS A 175 43.28 9.96 -29.84
CA HIS A 175 44.33 10.93 -30.21
C HIS A 175 45.77 10.40 -30.04
N ALA A 176 45.97 9.13 -29.70
CA ALA A 176 47.29 8.51 -29.54
C ALA A 176 47.69 7.58 -30.71
N GLN A 177 47.01 7.67 -31.85
CA GLN A 177 47.44 7.08 -33.10
C GLN A 177 47.21 8.09 -34.24
N ILE A 178 48.26 8.83 -34.60
CA ILE A 178 49.00 8.78 -35.88
C ILE A 178 50.20 9.73 -35.70
#